data_AF-A0AAN7EFZ7-F1
#
_entry.id   AF-A0AAN7EFZ7-F1
#
_cell.length_a   1.000
_cell.length_b   1.000
_cell.length_c   1.000
_cell.angle_alpha   90.00
_cell.angle_beta   90.00
_cell.angle_gamma   90.00
#
_symmetry.space_group_name_H-M   'P 1'
#
loop_
_entity.id
_entity.type
_entity.pdbx_description
1 polymer ?
#
loop_
_entity_poly.entity_id
_entity_poly.type
_entity_poly.pdbx_seq_one_letter_code
_entity_poly.pdbx_strand_id
1 'polypeptide(L)'
;MKSKTEDLHMLRLSYTILRPYAGEFVADDPQRRLDLVKPKLPNGECPPGFLGFAVNMINVDNANLFCVTASGHGLRETLFYNLFSRLQVYRKRQEMVTALPCISDGAISLDGGMIKSTSVFP
;
A
#
# COMPACT_ATOMS: atom_id res chain seq x y z
N MET A 1 -21.65 -21.37 31.57
CA MET A 1 -20.92 -20.48 30.65
C MET A 1 -20.44 -21.30 29.46
N LYS A 2 -21.06 -21.17 28.28
CA LYS A 2 -20.48 -21.70 27.04
C LYS A 2 -19.61 -20.59 26.46
N SER A 3 -18.32 -20.85 26.34
CA SER A 3 -17.40 -19.98 25.62
C SER A 3 -17.84 -19.96 24.15
N LYS A 4 -18.21 -18.78 23.64
CA LYS A 4 -18.35 -18.57 22.21
C LYS A 4 -16.93 -18.47 21.66
N THR A 5 -16.43 -19.56 21.10
CA THR A 5 -15.31 -19.49 20.17
C THR A 5 -15.81 -18.69 18.98
N GLU A 6 -15.27 -17.48 18.79
CA GLU A 6 -15.55 -16.69 17.59
C GLU A 6 -14.86 -17.39 16.41
N ASP A 7 -15.66 -17.81 15.43
CA ASP A 7 -15.16 -18.36 14.16
C ASP A 7 -14.42 -17.24 13.39
N LEU A 8 -13.11 -17.14 13.63
CA LEU A 8 -12.24 -16.29 12.83
C LEU A 8 -12.12 -16.89 11.42
N HIS A 9 -12.78 -16.26 10.45
CA HIS A 9 -12.61 -16.60 9.04
C HIS A 9 -11.18 -16.22 8.58
N MET A 10 -10.35 -17.23 8.30
CA MET A 10 -9.01 -17.06 7.76
C MET A 10 -9.04 -16.91 6.24
N LEU A 11 -8.51 -15.80 5.73
CA LEU A 11 -8.25 -15.60 4.31
C LEU A 11 -6.88 -16.19 3.94
N ARG A 12 -6.85 -17.05 2.91
CA ARG A 12 -5.62 -17.58 2.32
C ARG A 12 -5.38 -16.92 0.97
N LEU A 13 -4.30 -16.14 0.87
CA LEU A 13 -3.83 -15.59 -0.40
C LEU A 13 -2.78 -16.52 -1.01
N SER A 14 -2.90 -16.80 -2.31
CA SER A 14 -1.89 -17.54 -3.08
C SER A 14 -1.12 -16.59 -3.97
N TYR A 15 0.21 -16.67 -3.98
CA TYR A 15 1.05 -15.81 -4.82
C TYR A 15 0.78 -15.97 -6.32
N THR A 16 0.24 -17.12 -6.74
CA THR A 16 -0.07 -17.41 -8.15
C THR A 16 -1.27 -16.63 -8.71
N ILE A 17 -2.15 -16.12 -7.84
CA ILE A 17 -3.35 -15.36 -8.25
C ILE A 17 -3.17 -13.85 -8.12
N LEU A 18 -2.10 -13.40 -7.46
CA LEU A 18 -1.83 -11.98 -7.26
C LEU A 18 -1.18 -11.40 -8.50
N ARG A 19 -1.81 -10.36 -9.07
CA ARG A 19 -1.21 -9.63 -10.18
C ARG A 19 -0.06 -8.79 -9.65
N PRO A 20 1.17 -8.95 -10.17
CA PRO A 20 2.28 -8.12 -9.77
C PRO A 20 2.04 -6.67 -10.23
N TYR A 21 2.57 -5.71 -9.48
CA TYR A 21 2.72 -4.34 -9.92
C TYR A 21 3.55 -4.30 -11.21
N ALA A 22 3.01 -3.64 -12.23
CA ALA A 22 3.57 -3.61 -13.58
C ALA A 22 4.38 -2.33 -13.89
N GLY A 23 4.60 -1.47 -12.90
CA GLY A 23 5.42 -0.26 -13.08
C GLY A 23 6.85 -0.45 -12.59
N GLU A 24 7.58 0.66 -12.56
CA GLU A 24 9.00 0.69 -12.27
C GLU A 24 9.32 0.66 -10.77
N PHE A 25 10.58 0.34 -10.47
CA PHE A 25 11.14 0.40 -9.13
C PHE A 25 12.05 1.62 -9.00
N VAL A 26 12.21 2.11 -7.77
CA VAL A 26 13.19 3.15 -7.47
C VAL A 26 14.58 2.60 -7.77
N ALA A 27 15.31 3.29 -8.65
CA ALA A 27 16.66 2.90 -9.05
C ALA A 27 17.61 2.86 -7.85
N ASP A 28 18.47 1.84 -7.82
CA ASP A 28 19.49 1.62 -6.79
C ASP A 28 18.94 1.55 -5.34
N ASP A 29 17.64 1.31 -5.15
CA ASP A 29 17.07 1.11 -3.81
C ASP A 29 17.25 -0.35 -3.36
N PRO A 30 18.06 -0.62 -2.31
CA PRO A 30 18.27 -1.97 -1.80
C PRO A 30 16.98 -2.62 -1.28
N GLN A 31 15.93 -1.84 -0.99
CA GLN A 31 14.62 -2.34 -0.59
C GLN A 31 13.65 -2.57 -1.76
N ARG A 32 14.10 -2.38 -3.01
CA ARG A 32 13.29 -2.47 -4.25
C ARG A 32 11.93 -1.81 -4.08
N ARG A 33 11.88 -0.55 -3.64
CA ARG A 33 10.61 0.18 -3.49
C ARG A 33 10.00 0.49 -4.86
N LEU A 34 8.68 0.59 -4.89
CA LEU A 34 7.92 0.88 -6.12
C LEU A 34 8.04 2.38 -6.46
N ASP A 35 8.27 2.72 -7.73
CA ASP A 35 8.31 4.12 -8.19
C ASP A 35 6.89 4.66 -8.44
N LEU A 36 6.17 4.88 -7.35
CA LEU A 36 4.81 5.38 -7.38
C LEU A 36 4.80 6.91 -7.51
N VAL A 37 4.05 7.41 -8.51
CA VAL A 37 3.82 8.84 -8.72
C VAL A 37 3.18 9.46 -7.48
N LYS A 38 3.88 10.45 -6.89
CA LYS A 38 3.39 11.19 -5.71
C LYS A 38 2.14 12.00 -6.06
N PRO A 39 1.18 12.11 -5.12
CA PRO A 39 0.00 12.95 -5.33
C PRO A 39 0.39 14.42 -5.51
N LYS A 40 -0.38 15.13 -6.32
CA LYS A 40 -0.23 16.57 -6.56
C LYS A 40 -1.57 17.26 -6.40
N LEU A 41 -1.57 18.39 -5.71
CA LEU A 41 -2.69 19.32 -5.66
C LEU A 41 -2.83 20.06 -7.01
N PRO A 42 -3.93 20.78 -7.27
CA PRO A 42 -4.11 21.54 -8.51
C PRO A 42 -3.01 22.57 -8.79
N ASN A 43 -2.33 23.06 -7.75
CA ASN A 43 -1.17 23.95 -7.88
C ASN A 43 0.14 23.22 -8.26
N GLY A 44 0.12 21.88 -8.40
CA GLY A 44 1.27 21.04 -8.73
C GLY A 44 2.10 20.59 -7.53
N GLU A 45 1.85 21.13 -6.34
CA GLU A 45 2.58 20.79 -5.13
C GLU A 45 2.13 19.46 -4.53
N CYS A 46 3.03 18.80 -3.81
CA CYS A 46 2.67 17.61 -3.04
C CYS A 46 1.79 18.05 -1.84
N PRO A 47 0.68 17.34 -1.56
CA PRO A 47 -0.17 17.66 -0.41
C PRO A 47 0.65 17.73 0.89
N PRO A 48 0.42 18.76 1.73
CA PRO A 48 1.02 18.83 3.04
C PRO A 48 0.76 17.55 3.84
N GLY A 49 1.73 17.13 4.65
CA GLY A 49 1.61 15.96 5.50
C GLY A 49 1.73 14.61 4.80
N PHE A 50 1.82 14.52 3.46
CA PHE A 50 2.08 13.27 2.76
C PHE A 50 3.47 12.72 3.13
N LEU A 51 3.51 11.49 3.63
CA LEU A 51 4.73 10.83 4.10
C LEU A 51 5.22 9.75 3.13
N GLY A 52 4.36 9.27 2.23
CA GLY A 52 4.68 8.21 1.29
C GLY A 52 3.54 7.21 1.14
N PHE A 53 3.80 6.15 0.38
CA PHE A 53 2.87 5.04 0.19
C PHE A 53 3.16 3.92 1.19
N ALA A 54 2.11 3.35 1.79
CA ALA A 54 2.24 2.31 2.81
C ALA A 54 3.04 1.09 2.31
N VAL A 55 2.83 0.68 1.06
CA VAL A 55 3.57 -0.43 0.43
C VAL A 55 5.09 -0.23 0.44
N ASN A 56 5.58 1.02 0.42
CA ASN A 56 7.01 1.37 0.43
C ASN A 56 7.58 1.60 1.83
N MET A 57 6.73 1.64 2.86
CA MET A 57 7.14 1.80 4.26
C MET A 57 7.49 0.46 4.93
N ILE A 58 7.11 -0.65 4.31
CA ILE A 58 7.41 -1.99 4.81
C ILE A 58 8.86 -2.33 4.47
N ASN A 59 9.66 -2.66 5.48
CA ASN A 59 10.95 -3.27 5.27
C ASN A 59 10.74 -4.76 4.97
N VAL A 60 11.22 -5.21 3.81
CA VAL A 60 11.08 -6.60 3.37
C VAL A 60 12.45 -7.26 3.50
N ASP A 61 12.46 -8.45 4.11
CA ASP A 61 13.68 -9.26 4.22
C ASP A 61 14.27 -9.54 2.84
N ASN A 62 15.59 -9.51 2.72
CA ASN A 62 16.28 -9.63 1.44
C ASN A 62 15.92 -10.92 0.68
N ALA A 63 15.68 -12.02 1.39
CA ALA A 63 15.24 -13.29 0.80
C ALA A 63 13.88 -13.20 0.10
N ASN A 64 13.07 -12.20 0.43
CA ASN A 64 11.73 -11.97 -0.09
C ASN A 64 11.63 -10.81 -1.09
N LEU A 65 12.76 -10.15 -1.39
CA LEU A 65 12.79 -9.01 -2.29
C LEU A 65 12.69 -9.41 -3.76
N PHE A 66 13.11 -10.61 -4.15
CA PHE A 66 13.17 -11.04 -5.56
C PHE A 66 13.09 -12.57 -5.66
N CYS A 67 12.62 -13.10 -6.80
CA CYS A 67 12.51 -14.55 -7.05
C CYS A 67 11.72 -15.36 -6.01
N VAL A 68 10.68 -14.77 -5.42
CA VAL A 68 9.77 -15.48 -4.49
C VAL A 68 8.69 -16.23 -5.27
N THR A 69 8.17 -15.64 -6.35
CA THR A 69 7.23 -16.32 -7.25
C THR A 69 7.95 -17.10 -8.34
N ALA A 70 7.27 -18.08 -8.95
CA ALA A 70 7.79 -18.81 -10.10
C ALA A 70 8.15 -17.91 -11.30
N SER A 71 7.52 -16.73 -11.40
CA SER A 71 7.79 -15.70 -12.41
C SER A 71 8.90 -14.72 -12.01
N GLY A 72 9.58 -14.92 -10.87
CA GLY A 72 10.72 -14.10 -10.45
C GLY A 72 10.38 -12.87 -9.60
N HIS A 73 9.12 -12.68 -9.21
CA HIS A 73 8.70 -11.49 -8.45
C HIS A 73 8.94 -11.65 -6.95
N GLY A 74 9.20 -10.54 -6.27
CA GLY A 74 9.24 -10.41 -4.82
C GLY A 74 7.87 -10.15 -4.18
N LEU A 75 7.87 -10.07 -2.84
CA LEU A 75 6.64 -9.85 -2.06
C LEU A 75 6.10 -8.42 -2.16
N ARG A 76 6.94 -7.42 -2.45
CA ARG A 76 6.50 -6.02 -2.48
C ARG A 76 5.57 -5.76 -3.64
N GLU A 77 5.99 -6.15 -4.84
CA GLU A 77 5.23 -5.97 -6.07
C GLU A 77 4.05 -6.94 -6.19
N THR A 78 4.01 -8.02 -5.40
CA THR A 78 2.89 -8.97 -5.38
C THR A 78 2.01 -8.77 -4.14
N LEU A 79 2.33 -9.43 -3.04
CA LEU A 79 1.51 -9.45 -1.82
C LEU A 79 1.22 -8.06 -1.27
N PHE A 80 2.26 -7.28 -0.98
CA PHE A 80 2.06 -5.99 -0.32
C PHE A 80 1.39 -4.97 -1.23
N TYR A 81 1.66 -5.01 -2.54
CA TYR A 81 0.93 -4.18 -3.49
C TYR A 81 -0.54 -4.58 -3.59
N ASN A 82 -0.90 -5.87 -3.52
CA ASN A 82 -2.32 -6.26 -3.54
C ASN A 82 -3.05 -5.96 -2.21
N LEU A 83 -2.32 -5.86 -1.10
CA LEU A 83 -2.90 -5.47 0.20
C LEU A 83 -3.04 -3.96 0.37
N PHE A 84 -2.02 -3.20 -0.01
CA PHE A 84 -1.95 -1.76 0.25
C PHE A 84 -2.17 -0.91 -1.01
N SER A 85 -2.03 -1.47 -2.21
CA SER A 85 -2.08 -0.75 -3.49
C SER A 85 -1.34 0.59 -3.41
N ARG A 86 -2.01 1.71 -3.69
CA ARG A 86 -1.49 3.08 -3.57
C ARG A 86 -1.97 3.78 -2.29
N LEU A 87 -2.21 3.04 -1.20
CA LEU A 87 -2.62 3.60 0.10
C LEU A 87 -1.60 4.64 0.56
N GLN A 88 -2.07 5.87 0.73
CA GLN A 88 -1.25 7.02 1.10
C GLN A 88 -1.19 7.17 2.63
N VAL A 89 -0.04 7.56 3.15
CA VAL A 89 0.16 7.79 4.60
C VAL A 89 0.39 9.26 4.86
N TYR A 90 -0.34 9.81 5.82
CA TYR A 90 -0.31 11.22 6.22
C TYR A 90 0.10 11.39 7.68
N ARG A 91 0.67 12.55 8.00
CA ARG A 91 1.04 12.89 9.39
C ARG A 91 -0.19 13.16 10.25
N LYS A 92 -1.15 13.96 9.80
CA LYS A 92 -2.40 14.28 10.53
C LYS A 92 -3.65 14.02 9.70
N ARG A 93 -4.76 13.74 10.38
CA ARG A 93 -6.08 13.54 9.76
C ARG A 93 -6.52 14.78 8.97
N GLN A 94 -6.24 15.98 9.48
CA GLN A 94 -6.64 17.23 8.81
C GLN A 94 -5.95 17.41 7.44
N GLU A 95 -4.66 17.10 7.37
CA GLU A 95 -3.87 17.17 6.12
C GLU A 95 -4.38 16.16 5.09
N MET A 96 -4.74 14.96 5.56
CA MET A 96 -5.35 13.92 4.73
C MET A 96 -6.70 14.37 4.14
N VAL A 97 -7.54 15.08 4.91
CA VAL A 97 -8.83 15.64 4.42
C VAL A 97 -8.59 16.69 3.35
N THR A 98 -7.61 17.56 3.52
CA THR A 98 -7.23 18.57 2.50
C THR A 98 -6.73 17.91 1.21
N ALA A 99 -6.08 16.74 1.32
CA ALA A 99 -5.59 15.98 0.19
C ALA A 99 -6.64 15.07 -0.49
N LEU A 100 -7.89 15.05 -0.02
CA LEU A 100 -8.94 14.16 -0.53
C LEU A 100 -9.06 14.10 -2.08
N PRO A 101 -8.97 15.20 -2.84
CA PRO A 101 -9.10 15.17 -4.29
C PRO A 101 -7.99 14.38 -5.03
N CYS A 102 -6.86 14.08 -4.38
CA CYS A 102 -5.74 13.36 -4.97
C CYS A 102 -5.50 11.96 -4.36
N ILE A 103 -6.43 11.47 -3.54
CA ILE A 103 -6.40 10.12 -2.96
C ILE A 103 -7.22 9.17 -3.85
N SER A 104 -6.58 8.11 -4.38
CA SER A 104 -7.25 7.11 -5.25
C SER A 104 -7.66 5.84 -4.49
N ASP A 105 -6.71 5.25 -3.76
CA ASP A 105 -6.85 3.90 -3.20
C ASP A 105 -7.08 3.92 -1.67
N GLY A 106 -7.29 5.12 -1.13
CA GLY A 106 -7.45 5.38 0.30
C GLY A 106 -6.23 6.03 0.93
N ALA A 107 -6.39 6.41 2.20
CA ALA A 107 -5.33 6.99 2.99
C ALA A 107 -5.49 6.69 4.48
N ILE A 108 -4.38 6.74 5.20
CA ILE A 108 -4.35 6.67 6.67
C ILE A 108 -3.52 7.82 7.22
N SER A 109 -3.77 8.22 8.47
CA SER A 109 -2.94 9.18 9.19
C SER A 109 -2.39 8.61 10.49
N LEU A 110 -1.22 9.09 10.91
CA LEU A 110 -0.55 8.62 12.12
C LEU A 110 -1.33 8.93 13.42
N ASP A 111 -2.28 9.88 13.38
CA ASP A 111 -3.23 10.19 14.46
C ASP A 111 -4.55 9.40 14.35
N GLY A 112 -4.53 8.26 13.63
CA GLY A 112 -5.61 7.27 13.58
C GLY A 112 -6.72 7.56 12.57
N GLY A 113 -6.52 8.50 11.64
CA GLY A 113 -7.45 8.76 10.54
C GLY A 113 -7.39 7.67 9.47
N MET A 114 -8.53 7.39 8.86
CA MET A 114 -8.62 6.45 7.75
C MET A 114 -9.67 6.94 6.75
N ILE A 115 -9.29 6.96 5.47
CA ILE A 115 -10.16 7.14 4.32
C ILE A 115 -10.07 5.85 3.53
N LYS A 116 -11.16 5.08 3.48
CA LYS A 116 -11.23 3.89 2.65
C LYS A 116 -11.50 4.31 1.21
N SER A 117 -10.88 3.64 0.24
CA SER A 117 -11.30 3.80 -1.15
C SER A 117 -12.78 3.41 -1.28
N THR A 118 -13.51 4.15 -2.11
CA THR A 118 -14.86 3.78 -2.55
C THR A 118 -14.82 2.68 -3.62
N SER A 119 -13.63 2.33 -4.11
CA SER A 119 -13.45 1.37 -5.20
C SER A 119 -13.45 -0.06 -4.66
N VAL A 120 -14.55 -0.75 -4.91
CA VAL A 120 -14.59 -2.20 -4.99
C VAL A 120 -13.75 -2.56 -6.23
N PHE A 121 -12.58 -3.17 -6.07
CA PHE A 121 -11.86 -3.73 -7.23
C PHE A 121 -12.72 -4.85 -7.85
N PRO A 122 -12.85 -4.90 -9.20
CA PRO A 122 -13.54 -5.99 -9.90
C PRO A 122 -12.78 -7.31 -9.84
#